data_AF-A0A0X3TF64-F1
#
_entry.id   AF-A0A0X3TF64-F1
#
_cell.length_a   1.000
_cell.length_b   1.000
_cell.length_c   1.000
_cell.angle_alpha   90.00
_cell.angle_beta   90.00
_cell.angle_gamma   90.00
#
_symmetry.space_group_name_H-M   'P 1'
#
loop_
_entity.id
_entity.type
_entity.pdbx_description
1 polymer ?
#
loop_
_entity_poly.entity_id
_entity_poly.type
_entity_poly.pdbx_seq_one_letter_code
_entity_poly.pdbx_strand_id
1 'polypeptide(L)'
;MGLLVLLLSACAKPPVELTSVKIVDNLDRGSGNFDRMLQICFTEPLRADYYHRAVLISNQGFKIEGGSMLRPRASDPDNKCQLRNLYNYVGKNSPPGVREMIKEFMVPGNVNQVLIQIYDEKPTGNELPIEEKLFRNI
;
A
#
# COMPACT_ATOMS: atom_id res chain seq x y z
N MET A 1 44.09 -2.30 29.44
CA MET A 1 42.62 -2.50 29.48
C MET A 1 42.04 -1.88 28.23
N GLY A 2 41.77 -2.71 27.21
CA GLY A 2 41.23 -2.26 25.93
C GLY A 2 39.72 -2.10 26.02
N LEU A 3 39.24 -0.89 25.74
CA LEU A 3 37.83 -0.56 25.70
C LEU A 3 37.23 -1.10 24.40
N LEU A 4 36.47 -2.20 24.48
CA LEU A 4 35.77 -2.79 23.35
C LEU A 4 34.53 -1.92 23.05
N VAL A 5 34.62 -1.02 22.07
CA VAL A 5 33.48 -0.24 21.58
C VAL A 5 32.62 -1.16 20.72
N LEU A 6 31.56 -1.70 21.32
CA LEU A 6 30.45 -2.34 20.60
C LEU A 6 29.70 -1.25 19.82
N LEU A 7 30.09 -1.05 18.56
CA LEU A 7 29.29 -0.34 17.57
C LEU A 7 28.03 -1.17 17.33
N LEU A 8 26.96 -0.84 18.07
CA LEU A 8 25.60 -1.25 17.74
C LEU A 8 25.26 -0.64 16.38
N SER A 9 25.53 -1.37 15.30
CA SER A 9 24.92 -1.09 14.00
C SER A 9 23.42 -1.33 14.17
N ALA A 10 22.68 -0.26 14.48
CA ALA A 10 21.24 -0.27 14.33
C ALA A 10 20.97 -0.61 12.86
N CYS A 11 20.49 -1.82 12.58
CA CYS A 11 20.02 -2.21 11.26
C CYS A 11 18.79 -1.35 10.94
N ALA A 12 19.01 -0.16 10.37
CA ALA A 12 17.95 0.63 9.78
C ALA A 12 17.39 -0.16 8.59
N LYS A 13 16.06 -0.16 8.44
CA LYS A 13 15.43 -0.80 7.27
C LYS A 13 15.91 -0.07 6.01
N PRO A 14 16.05 -0.78 4.87
CA PRO A 14 16.39 -0.13 3.60
C PRO A 14 15.39 1.00 3.29
N PRO A 15 15.83 2.13 2.70
CA PRO A 15 14.89 3.12 2.21
C PRO A 15 14.06 2.56 1.07
N VAL A 16 12.87 3.11 0.88
CA VAL A 16 11.95 2.74 -0.19
C VAL A 16 11.42 3.99 -0.88
N GLU A 17 11.17 3.90 -2.18
CA GLU A 17 10.68 5.03 -2.98
C GLU A 17 9.51 4.55 -3.84
N LEU A 18 8.41 5.30 -3.82
CA LEU A 18 7.20 4.99 -4.59
C LEU A 18 7.34 5.49 -6.03
N THR A 19 7.16 4.60 -7.00
CA THR A 19 7.22 4.97 -8.43
C THR A 19 5.84 5.24 -8.97
N SER A 20 4.94 4.25 -8.91
CA SER A 20 3.62 4.30 -9.50
C SER A 20 2.58 3.57 -8.66
N VAL A 21 1.33 3.92 -8.91
CA VAL A 21 0.17 3.20 -8.40
C VAL A 21 -0.85 3.07 -9.52
N LYS A 22 -1.59 1.96 -9.55
CA LYS A 22 -2.71 1.79 -10.48
C LYS A 22 -3.79 0.89 -9.89
N ILE A 23 -5.02 1.14 -10.31
CA ILE A 23 -6.11 0.18 -10.11
C ILE A 23 -5.96 -0.91 -11.17
N VAL A 24 -6.01 -2.16 -10.74
CA VAL A 24 -6.03 -3.32 -11.60
C VAL A 24 -7.31 -4.08 -11.32
N ASP A 25 -8.12 -4.26 -12.35
CA ASP A 25 -9.30 -5.10 -12.31
C ASP A 25 -9.03 -6.44 -13.02
N ASN A 26 -9.84 -7.44 -12.70
CA ASN A 26 -9.92 -8.70 -13.45
C ASN A 26 -8.59 -9.48 -13.63
N LEU A 27 -7.71 -9.44 -12.62
CA LEU A 27 -6.44 -10.20 -12.64
C LEU A 27 -6.65 -11.72 -12.75
N ASP A 28 -7.78 -12.22 -12.26
CA ASP A 28 -8.17 -13.63 -12.37
C ASP A 28 -9.67 -13.72 -12.65
N ARG A 29 -10.02 -14.08 -13.89
CA ARG A 29 -11.40 -14.07 -14.40
C ARG A 29 -12.32 -15.10 -13.72
N GLY A 30 -11.79 -15.97 -12.86
CA GLY A 30 -12.55 -17.00 -12.14
C GLY A 30 -12.69 -16.78 -10.63
N SER A 31 -11.94 -15.85 -10.04
CA SER A 31 -11.85 -15.67 -8.59
C SER A 31 -12.29 -14.25 -8.22
N GLY A 32 -13.51 -14.10 -7.68
CA GLY A 32 -14.03 -12.82 -7.19
C GLY A 32 -13.17 -12.14 -6.11
N ASN A 33 -12.12 -12.82 -5.63
CA ASN A 33 -11.15 -12.31 -4.66
C ASN A 33 -10.08 -11.38 -5.29
N PHE A 34 -10.01 -11.26 -6.62
CA PHE A 34 -9.03 -10.40 -7.31
C PHE A 34 -9.68 -9.38 -8.25
N ASP A 35 -10.97 -9.08 -8.05
CA ASP A 35 -11.71 -8.18 -8.95
C ASP A 35 -11.29 -6.71 -8.82
N ARG A 36 -10.72 -6.30 -7.68
CA ARG A 36 -10.32 -4.92 -7.37
C ARG A 36 -9.02 -4.87 -6.59
N MET A 37 -7.92 -4.65 -7.32
CA MET A 37 -6.58 -4.61 -6.77
C MET A 37 -5.96 -3.23 -6.93
N LEU A 38 -5.26 -2.78 -5.90
CA LEU A 38 -4.30 -1.69 -5.96
C LEU A 38 -2.93 -2.29 -6.22
N GLN A 39 -2.31 -1.91 -7.33
CA GLN A 39 -0.89 -2.20 -7.57
C GLN A 39 -0.07 -1.00 -7.15
N ILE A 40 0.84 -1.20 -6.19
CA ILE A 40 1.78 -0.20 -5.68
C ILE A 40 3.17 -0.62 -6.12
N CYS A 41 3.89 0.21 -6.87
CA CYS A 41 5.23 -0.10 -7.36
C CYS A 41 6.28 0.81 -6.74
N PHE A 42 7.47 0.23 -6.54
CA PHE A 42 8.64 0.88 -5.95
C PHE A 42 9.78 1.00 -6.96
N THR A 43 10.78 1.82 -6.66
CA THR A 43 12.00 1.93 -7.50
C THR A 43 12.78 0.61 -7.50
N GLU A 44 12.79 -0.07 -6.35
CA GLU A 44 13.43 -1.37 -6.12
C GLU A 44 12.48 -2.35 -5.42
N PRO A 45 12.70 -3.67 -5.53
CA PRO A 45 11.93 -4.66 -4.77
C PRO A 45 12.09 -4.45 -3.27
N LEU A 46 11.02 -4.67 -2.52
CA LEU A 46 11.08 -4.59 -1.06
C LEU A 46 12.04 -5.66 -0.52
N ARG A 47 12.98 -5.24 0.34
CA ARG A 47 13.94 -6.12 1.00
C ARG A 47 13.62 -6.37 2.48
N ALA A 48 12.63 -5.67 3.02
CA ALA A 48 12.12 -5.81 4.36
C ALA A 48 10.59 -5.63 4.38
N ASP A 49 9.99 -5.95 5.53
CA ASP A 49 8.58 -5.70 5.79
C ASP A 49 8.37 -4.21 6.14
N TYR A 50 7.36 -3.58 5.56
CA TYR A 50 6.96 -2.20 5.83
C TYR A 50 5.46 -2.13 6.09
N TYR A 51 5.01 -1.18 6.90
CA TYR A 51 3.58 -0.89 6.98
C TYR A 51 3.20 0.14 5.92
N HIS A 52 2.10 -0.08 5.20
CA HIS A 52 1.56 0.96 4.32
C HIS A 52 0.17 1.39 4.78
N ARG A 53 -0.13 2.66 4.56
CA ARG A 53 -1.48 3.23 4.59
C ARG A 53 -1.80 3.75 3.19
N ALA A 54 -3.03 3.52 2.75
CA ALA A 54 -3.57 4.03 1.51
C ALA A 54 -4.86 4.80 1.77
N VAL A 55 -5.02 5.94 1.11
CA VAL A 55 -6.27 6.69 1.02
C VAL A 55 -6.60 6.88 -0.45
N LEU A 56 -7.75 6.36 -0.88
CA LEU A 56 -8.20 6.45 -2.26
C LEU A 56 -9.49 7.26 -2.31
N ILE A 57 -9.59 8.16 -3.27
CA ILE A 57 -10.77 8.99 -3.50
C ILE A 57 -11.16 8.84 -4.98
N SER A 58 -12.44 8.57 -5.23
CA SER A 58 -13.01 8.52 -6.57
C SER A 58 -13.43 9.90 -7.08
N ASN A 59 -13.71 10.01 -8.37
CA ASN A 59 -14.27 11.23 -8.97
C ASN A 59 -15.59 11.68 -8.31
N GLN A 60 -16.38 10.73 -7.80
CA GLN A 60 -17.65 10.97 -7.11
C GLN A 60 -17.46 11.31 -5.62
N GLY A 61 -16.21 11.40 -5.14
CA GLY A 61 -15.90 11.71 -3.74
C GLY A 61 -16.03 10.53 -2.78
N PHE A 62 -16.35 9.32 -3.26
CA PHE A 62 -16.29 8.12 -2.42
C PHE A 62 -14.83 7.87 -2.01
N LYS A 63 -14.61 7.76 -0.69
CA LYS A 63 -13.30 7.57 -0.06
C LYS A 63 -13.22 6.18 0.59
N ILE A 64 -12.10 5.49 0.36
CA ILE A 64 -11.69 4.34 1.17
C ILE A 64 -10.31 4.61 1.78
N GLU A 65 -10.10 4.13 2.99
CA GLU A 65 -8.80 4.24 3.66
C GLU A 65 -8.50 3.02 4.51
N GLY A 66 -7.24 2.61 4.52
CA GLY A 66 -6.80 1.51 5.36
C GLY A 66 -5.30 1.26 5.22
N GLY A 67 -4.82 0.21 5.86
CA GLY A 67 -3.40 -0.12 5.83
C GLY A 67 -3.11 -1.55 6.24
N SER A 68 -1.97 -2.07 5.80
CA SER A 68 -1.49 -3.41 6.16
C SER A 68 0.01 -3.53 5.87
N MET A 69 0.62 -4.65 6.24
CA MET A 69 2.03 -4.89 5.94
C MET A 69 2.25 -5.14 4.44
N LEU A 70 3.26 -4.51 3.87
CA LEU A 70 3.95 -4.86 2.64
C LEU A 70 5.12 -5.78 2.98
N ARG A 71 5.22 -6.89 2.26
CA ARG A 71 6.25 -7.91 2.50
C ARG A 71 7.01 -8.22 1.21
N PRO A 72 8.32 -8.51 1.28
CA PRO A 72 9.06 -9.05 0.15
C PRO A 72 8.39 -10.33 -0.38
N ARG A 73 8.31 -10.48 -1.71
CA ARG A 73 7.72 -11.68 -2.31
C ARG A 73 8.79 -12.77 -2.38
N ALA A 74 8.68 -13.80 -1.54
CA ALA A 74 9.64 -14.91 -1.55
C ALA A 74 9.70 -15.66 -2.89
N SER A 75 8.56 -15.78 -3.58
CA SER A 75 8.46 -16.48 -4.88
C SER A 75 8.91 -15.65 -6.08
N ASP A 76 9.05 -14.33 -5.92
CA ASP A 76 9.38 -13.39 -7.00
C ASP A 76 10.13 -12.18 -6.38
N PRO A 77 11.37 -12.39 -5.92
CA PRO A 77 12.10 -11.42 -5.11
C PRO A 77 12.52 -10.17 -5.88
N ASP A 78 12.47 -10.20 -7.21
CA ASP A 78 12.78 -9.08 -8.09
C ASP A 78 11.54 -8.26 -8.45
N ASN A 79 10.36 -8.64 -7.95
CA ASN A 79 9.13 -7.91 -8.20
C ASN A 79 9.10 -6.59 -7.43
N LYS A 80 9.09 -5.50 -8.18
CA LYS A 80 9.00 -4.14 -7.64
C LYS A 80 7.59 -3.72 -7.22
N CYS A 81 6.58 -4.53 -7.54
CA CYS A 81 5.18 -4.18 -7.35
C CYS A 81 4.47 -5.09 -6.35
N GLN A 82 3.64 -4.48 -5.51
CA GLN A 82 2.81 -5.13 -4.51
C GLN A 82 1.35 -5.01 -4.93
N LEU A 83 0.62 -6.12 -4.87
CA LEU A 83 -0.83 -6.15 -5.11
C LEU A 83 -1.57 -6.15 -3.77
N ARG A 84 -2.55 -5.27 -3.63
CA ARG A 84 -3.40 -5.17 -2.44
C ARG A 84 -4.86 -5.17 -2.83
N ASN A 85 -5.62 -6.09 -2.25
CA ASN A 85 -7.06 -6.13 -2.48
C ASN A 85 -7.71 -4.93 -1.78
N LEU A 86 -8.48 -4.13 -2.53
CA LEU A 86 -9.14 -2.93 -1.99
C LEU A 86 -10.12 -3.25 -0.85
N TYR A 87 -10.73 -4.43 -0.84
CA TYR A 87 -11.61 -4.85 0.26
C TYR A 87 -10.85 -4.99 1.58
N ASN A 88 -9.52 -5.12 1.58
CA ASN A 88 -8.73 -5.15 2.81
C ASN A 88 -8.65 -3.78 3.49
N TYR A 89 -9.06 -2.71 2.80
CA TYR A 89 -9.19 -1.37 3.38
C TYR A 89 -10.58 -1.13 3.97
N VAL A 90 -11.49 -2.09 3.88
CA VAL A 90 -12.81 -2.01 4.54
C VAL A 90 -12.64 -2.29 6.02
N GLY A 91 -12.91 -1.29 6.85
CA GLY A 91 -12.83 -1.37 8.31
C GLY A 91 -14.20 -1.46 8.99
N LYS A 92 -14.20 -1.57 10.32
CA LYS A 92 -15.44 -1.61 11.13
C LYS A 92 -16.31 -0.35 10.99
N ASN A 93 -15.69 0.78 10.64
CA ASN A 93 -16.36 2.07 10.50
C ASN A 93 -16.77 2.37 9.04
N SER A 94 -16.59 1.42 8.12
CA SER A 94 -17.01 1.59 6.74
C SER A 94 -18.54 1.59 6.62
N PRO A 95 -19.13 2.38 5.71
CA PRO A 95 -20.57 2.43 5.54
C PRO A 95 -21.14 1.09 5.04
N PRO A 96 -22.43 0.80 5.30
CA PRO A 96 -23.13 -0.30 4.64
C PRO A 96 -23.00 -0.18 3.11
N GLY A 97 -22.80 -1.31 2.42
CA GLY A 97 -22.67 -1.32 0.95
C GLY A 97 -21.29 -0.90 0.41
N VAL A 98 -20.28 -0.74 1.27
CA VAL A 98 -18.93 -0.32 0.86
C VAL A 98 -18.29 -1.24 -0.18
N ARG A 99 -18.62 -2.54 -0.19
CA ARG A 99 -18.04 -3.48 -1.16
C ARG A 99 -18.61 -3.23 -2.55
N GLU A 100 -19.90 -2.95 -2.64
CA GLU A 100 -20.60 -2.57 -3.87
C GLU A 100 -20.07 -1.21 -4.37
N MET A 101 -19.89 -0.24 -3.48
CA MET A 101 -19.29 1.05 -3.81
C MET A 101 -17.84 0.93 -4.30
N ILE A 102 -17.03 0.04 -3.73
CA ILE A 102 -15.68 -0.26 -4.25
C ILE A 102 -15.77 -0.82 -5.67
N LYS A 103 -16.71 -1.73 -5.94
CA LYS A 103 -16.90 -2.29 -7.29
C LYS A 103 -17.30 -1.23 -8.30
N GLU A 104 -18.17 -0.30 -7.91
CA GLU A 104 -18.70 0.74 -8.78
C GLU A 104 -17.69 1.88 -9.01
N PHE A 105 -17.06 2.39 -7.95
CA PHE A 105 -16.30 3.62 -8.00
C PHE A 105 -14.78 3.44 -8.03
N MET A 106 -14.24 2.34 -7.51
CA MET A 106 -12.79 2.10 -7.47
C MET A 106 -12.35 1.29 -8.68
N VAL A 107 -12.58 1.84 -9.87
CA VAL A 107 -12.24 1.26 -11.17
C VAL A 107 -11.18 2.12 -11.88
N PRO A 108 -10.40 1.54 -12.82
CA PRO A 108 -9.40 2.30 -13.58
C PRO A 108 -10.01 3.54 -14.26
N GLY A 109 -9.35 4.69 -14.13
CA GLY A 109 -9.82 5.96 -14.69
C GLY A 109 -10.92 6.67 -13.89
N ASN A 110 -11.43 6.08 -12.80
CA ASN A 110 -12.42 6.71 -11.92
C ASN A 110 -11.87 7.10 -10.54
N VAL A 111 -10.57 6.91 -10.30
CA VAL A 111 -9.90 7.26 -9.04
C VAL A 111 -9.15 8.58 -9.21
N ASN A 112 -9.61 9.65 -8.58
CA ASN A 112 -9.01 10.97 -8.76
C ASN A 112 -7.74 11.16 -7.94
N GLN A 113 -7.63 10.50 -6.79
CA GLN A 113 -6.51 10.64 -5.86
C GLN A 113 -6.21 9.32 -5.16
N VAL A 114 -4.92 9.00 -5.06
CA VAL A 114 -4.41 7.93 -4.21
C VAL A 114 -3.21 8.46 -3.43
N LEU A 115 -3.35 8.56 -2.11
CA LEU A 115 -2.25 8.84 -1.20
C LEU A 115 -1.72 7.50 -0.67
N ILE A 116 -0.44 7.23 -0.90
CA ILE A 116 0.27 6.10 -0.29
C ILE A 116 1.31 6.65 0.68
N GLN A 117 1.28 6.11 1.90
CA GLN A 117 2.22 6.40 2.98
C GLN A 117 2.88 5.09 3.41
N ILE A 118 4.21 5.07 3.49
CA ILE A 118 4.99 3.93 3.94
C ILE A 118 5.65 4.27 5.28
N TYR A 119 5.67 3.31 6.19
CA TYR A 119 6.26 3.39 7.50
C TYR A 119 7.13 2.16 7.74
N ASP A 120 8.17 2.30 8.57
CA ASP A 120 8.95 1.15 9.02
C ASP A 120 8.05 0.13 9.74
N GLU A 121 7.20 0.59 10.65
CA GLU A 121 6.26 -0.23 11.40
C GLU A 121 4.87 0.41 11.42
N LYS A 122 3.86 -0.31 11.91
CA LYS A 122 2.52 0.26 12.06
C LYS A 122 2.58 1.46 13.02
N PRO A 123 2.20 2.68 12.59
CA PRO A 123 2.27 3.87 13.44
C PRO A 123 1.30 3.72 14.62
N THR A 124 1.70 4.21 15.79
CA THR A 124 0.91 4.18 17.04
C THR A 124 0.43 5.56 17.49
N GLY A 125 0.88 6.62 16.82
CA GLY A 125 0.51 8.00 17.06
C GLY A 125 0.90 8.90 15.89
N ASN A 126 1.86 9.80 16.14
CA ASN A 126 2.25 10.88 15.21
C ASN A 126 3.53 10.57 14.43
N GLU A 127 3.89 9.29 14.28
CA GLU A 127 5.03 8.90 13.47
C GLU A 127 4.81 9.37 12.02
N LEU A 128 5.85 9.96 11.43
CA LEU A 128 5.83 10.42 10.04
C LEU A 128 6.12 9.23 9.11
N PRO A 129 5.51 9.20 7.91
CA PRO A 129 5.88 8.21 6.91
C PRO A 129 7.35 8.41 6.48
N ILE A 130 8.03 7.30 6.22
CA ILE A 130 9.39 7.31 5.64
C ILE A 130 9.38 7.65 4.15
N GLU A 131 8.24 7.43 3.50
CA GLU A 131 7.97 7.74 2.10
C GLU A 131 6.48 8.02 1.94
N GLU A 132 6.13 9.09 1.24
CA GLU A 132 4.75 9.50 0.99
C GLU A 132 4.62 10.04 -0.43
N LYS A 133 3.60 9.57 -1.16
CA LYS A 133 3.31 10.08 -2.50
C LYS A 133 1.82 10.16 -2.76
N LEU A 134 1.39 11.31 -3.27
CA LEU A 134 0.05 11.55 -3.78
C LEU A 134 0.05 11.38 -5.30
N PHE A 135 -0.73 10.42 -5.77
CA PHE A 135 -0.99 10.18 -7.17
C PHE A 135 -2.38 10.73 -7.52
N ARG A 136 -2.53 11.23 -8.76
CA ARG A 136 -3.78 11.84 -9.23
C ARG A 136 -4.20 11.25 -10.56
N ASN A 137 -5.51 11.15 -10.79
CA ASN A 137 -6.15 10.72 -12.04
C ASN A 137 -5.67 9.32 -12.52
N ILE A 138 -6.11 8.28 -11.82
CA ILE A 138 -5.65 6.88 -11.94
C ILE A 138 -6.79 5.94 -12.31
#